data_AF-A0A7M2RF04-F1
#
_entry.id   AF-A0A7M2RF04-F1
#
_cell.length_a   1.000
_cell.length_b   1.000
_cell.length_c   1.000
_cell.angle_alpha   90.00
_cell.angle_beta   90.00
_cell.angle_gamma   90.00
#
_symmetry.space_group_name_H-M   'P 1'
#
loop_
_entity.id
_entity.type
_entity.pdbx_description
1 polymer ?
#
loop_
_entity_poly.entity_id
_entity_poly.type
_entity_poly.pdbx_seq_one_letter_code
_entity_poly.pdbx_strand_id
1 'polypeptide(L)'
;MAAKAIRAVGKVIKDTTKFLKDSGKGELANDLWNLETEMKNLVVENQKLQDENKKLHEVIDNVKVKEFRDNCYYFDGEGPFCSTCYDVRRIKVRMVERNNNAGSIYNRCPECKNEVFKCETDGPVYYV
;
A
#
# COMPACT_ATOMS: atom_id res chain seq x y z
N MET A 1 -0.34 16.59 6.26
CA MET A 1 -0.09 17.02 7.66
C MET A 1 1.35 17.48 7.90
N ALA A 2 2.38 16.79 7.38
CA ALA A 2 3.79 17.14 7.57
C ALA A 2 4.16 18.61 7.21
N ALA A 3 3.68 19.12 6.06
CA ALA A 3 4.00 20.49 5.62
C ALA A 3 3.53 21.60 6.58
N LYS A 4 2.45 21.38 7.34
CA LYS A 4 1.93 22.34 8.33
C LYS A 4 2.79 22.35 9.60
N ALA A 5 3.23 21.16 10.04
CA ALA A 5 4.13 21.01 11.17
C ALA A 5 5.51 21.62 10.88
N ILE A 6 6.06 21.40 9.68
CA ILE A 6 7.36 21.96 9.26
C ILE A 6 7.35 23.49 9.25
N ARG A 7 6.26 24.12 8.76
CA ARG A 7 6.13 25.59 8.79
C ARG A 7 6.05 26.13 10.23
N ALA A 8 5.36 25.43 11.12
CA ALA A 8 5.26 25.81 12.52
C ALA A 8 6.63 25.74 13.20
N VAL A 9 7.36 24.64 12.99
CA VAL A 9 8.73 24.45 13.54
C VAL A 9 9.70 25.48 12.96
N GLY A 10 9.66 25.76 11.65
CA GLY A 10 10.51 26.78 11.03
C GLY A 10 10.26 28.19 11.55
N LYS A 11 9.02 28.52 11.94
CA LYS A 11 8.70 29.81 12.57
C LYS A 11 9.32 29.91 13.96
N VAL A 12 9.20 28.85 14.77
CA VAL A 12 9.82 28.77 16.10
C VAL A 12 11.34 28.89 16.02
N ILE A 13 11.97 28.19 15.06
CA ILE A 13 13.42 28.28 14.83
C ILE A 13 13.84 29.70 14.48
N LYS A 14 13.12 30.39 13.57
CA LYS A 14 13.39 31.80 13.21
C LYS A 14 13.27 32.76 14.38
N ASP A 15 12.21 32.63 15.17
CA ASP A 15 11.98 33.50 16.34
C ASP A 15 13.07 33.27 17.40
N THR A 16 13.51 32.02 17.57
CA THR A 16 14.56 31.62 18.51
C THR A 16 15.95 32.08 18.05
N THR A 17 16.28 31.95 16.76
CA THR A 17 17.57 32.46 16.20
C THR A 17 17.68 33.97 16.31
N LYS A 18 16.58 34.70 16.09
CA LYS A 18 16.56 36.16 16.25
C LYS A 18 16.84 36.57 17.69
N PHE A 19 16.17 35.93 18.65
CA PHE A 19 16.42 36.14 20.08
C PHE A 19 17.86 35.80 20.50
N LEU A 20 18.42 34.71 19.98
CA LEU A 20 19.80 34.29 20.29
C LEU A 20 20.86 35.23 19.72
N LYS A 21 20.62 35.79 18.53
CA LYS A 21 21.47 36.83 17.94
C LYS A 21 21.43 38.12 18.75
N ASP A 22 20.24 38.53 19.18
CA ASP A 22 20.07 39.73 20.02
C ASP A 22 20.69 39.56 21.41
N SER A 23 20.86 38.32 21.89
CA SER A 23 21.49 37.98 23.17
C SER A 23 23.01 37.75 23.10
N GLY A 24 23.65 37.98 21.95
CA GLY A 24 25.10 37.81 21.77
C GLY A 24 25.60 36.35 21.66
N LYS A 25 24.70 35.37 21.54
CA LYS A 25 25.03 33.92 21.44
C LYS A 25 25.08 33.47 19.98
N GLY A 26 26.02 34.03 19.21
CA GLY A 26 26.13 33.82 17.76
C GLY A 26 26.34 32.37 17.32
N GLU A 27 27.10 31.58 18.08
CA GLU A 27 27.34 30.15 17.79
C GLU A 27 26.05 29.33 17.85
N LEU A 28 25.25 29.50 18.90
CA LEU A 28 23.99 28.79 19.08
C LEU A 28 22.99 29.10 17.96
N ALA A 29 23.03 30.33 17.42
CA ALA A 29 22.23 30.72 16.28
C ALA A 29 22.68 30.00 15.00
N ASN A 30 23.98 29.79 14.80
CA ASN A 30 24.50 29.04 13.65
C ASN A 30 24.15 27.55 13.74
N ASP A 31 24.26 26.94 14.92
CA ASP A 31 23.87 25.54 15.13
C ASP A 31 22.39 25.33 14.83
N LEU A 32 21.52 26.27 15.24
CA LEU A 32 20.09 26.20 14.95
C LEU A 32 19.78 26.33 13.45
N TRP A 33 20.56 27.13 12.71
CA TRP A 33 20.45 27.24 11.25
C TRP A 33 20.89 25.97 10.53
N ASN A 34 21.97 25.34 10.99
CA ASN A 34 22.42 24.06 10.46
C ASN A 34 21.35 22.98 10.68
N LEU A 35 20.78 22.95 11.89
CA LEU A 35 19.71 22.01 12.24
C LEU A 35 18.44 22.25 11.41
N GLU A 36 18.07 23.50 11.12
CA GLU A 36 16.95 23.81 10.21
C GLU A 36 17.20 23.26 8.80
N THR A 37 18.44 23.38 8.32
CA THR A 37 18.85 22.94 6.98
C THR A 37 18.83 21.41 6.89
N GLU A 38 19.41 20.72 7.87
CA GLU A 38 19.37 19.26 7.96
C GLU A 38 17.93 18.74 8.04
N MET A 39 17.07 19.36 8.85
CA MET A 39 15.67 18.98 8.95
C MET A 39 14.94 19.11 7.60
N LYS A 40 15.19 20.18 6.84
CA LYS A 40 14.61 20.35 5.49
C LYS A 40 15.09 19.28 4.53
N ASN A 41 16.39 18.97 4.56
CA ASN A 41 16.97 17.93 3.70
C ASN A 41 16.35 16.56 3.99
N LEU A 42 16.23 16.20 5.27
CA LEU A 42 15.59 14.95 5.70
C LEU A 42 14.13 14.85 5.25
N VAL A 43 13.38 15.96 5.27
CA VAL A 43 12.00 15.98 4.76
C VAL A 43 11.95 15.71 3.26
N VAL A 44 12.82 16.37 2.49
CA VAL A 44 12.88 16.19 1.03
C VAL A 44 13.25 14.75 0.69
N GLU A 45 14.24 14.20 1.38
CA GLU A 45 14.67 12.81 1.21
C GLU A 45 13.56 11.83 1.58
N ASN A 46 12.87 12.05 2.71
CA ASN A 46 11.75 11.20 3.12
C ASN A 46 10.63 11.22 2.08
N GLN A 47 10.31 12.40 1.53
CA GLN A 47 9.31 12.51 0.47
C GLN A 47 9.74 11.73 -0.78
N LYS A 48 11.00 11.87 -1.20
CA LYS A 48 11.56 11.15 -2.34
C LYS A 48 11.49 9.63 -2.13
N LEU A 49 11.89 9.15 -0.95
CA LEU A 49 11.84 7.73 -0.58
C LEU A 49 10.40 7.20 -0.55
N GLN A 50 9.44 7.99 -0.07
CA GLN A 50 8.01 7.62 -0.12
C GLN A 50 7.50 7.48 -1.55
N ASP A 51 7.90 8.39 -2.45
CA ASP A 51 7.52 8.34 -3.85
C ASP A 51 8.16 7.15 -4.58
N GLU A 52 9.42 6.86 -4.30
CA GLU A 52 10.11 5.66 -4.80
C GLU A 52 9.45 4.38 -4.29
N ASN A 53 9.12 4.31 -3.00
CA ASN A 53 8.39 3.16 -2.44
C ASN A 53 7.06 2.91 -3.15
N LYS A 54 6.28 3.98 -3.41
CA LYS A 54 5.02 3.85 -4.16
C LYS A 54 5.25 3.28 -5.56
N LYS A 55 6.22 3.80 -6.30
CA LYS A 55 6.54 3.32 -7.65
C LYS A 55 6.99 1.86 -7.63
N LEU A 56 7.84 1.47 -6.67
CA LEU A 56 8.30 0.10 -6.54
C LEU A 56 7.15 -0.85 -6.21
N HIS A 57 6.22 -0.45 -5.35
CA HIS A 57 5.00 -1.22 -5.08
C HIS A 57 4.15 -1.42 -6.33
N GLU A 58 3.95 -0.39 -7.15
CA GLU A 58 3.24 -0.49 -8.43
C GLU A 58 3.94 -1.46 -9.39
N VAL A 59 5.28 -1.43 -9.47
CA VAL A 59 6.05 -2.35 -10.31
C VAL A 59 5.93 -3.79 -9.80
N ILE A 60 6.07 -4.03 -8.50
CA ILE A 60 5.95 -5.36 -7.89
C ILE A 60 4.55 -5.95 -8.14
N ASP A 61 3.51 -5.14 -8.06
CA ASP A 61 2.15 -5.60 -8.33
C ASP A 61 1.94 -5.98 -9.81
N ASN A 62 2.70 -5.38 -10.73
CA ASN A 62 2.66 -5.70 -12.17
C ASN A 62 3.54 -6.91 -12.55
N VAL A 63 4.58 -7.24 -11.78
CA VAL A 63 5.52 -8.33 -12.08
C VAL A 63 4.98 -9.71 -11.68
N LYS A 64 4.05 -9.78 -10.73
CA LYS A 64 3.45 -11.07 -10.32
C LYS A 64 2.63 -11.65 -11.46
N VAL A 65 2.88 -12.92 -11.80
CA VAL A 65 2.16 -13.60 -12.89
C VAL A 65 0.70 -13.69 -12.48
N LYS A 66 -0.15 -12.90 -13.14
CA LYS A 66 -1.57 -12.78 -12.86
C LYS A 66 -2.33 -13.65 -13.85
N GLU A 67 -2.85 -14.77 -13.36
CA GLU A 67 -3.74 -15.63 -14.13
C GLU A 67 -5.19 -15.39 -13.69
N PHE A 68 -6.09 -15.21 -14.65
CA PHE A 68 -7.52 -15.14 -14.39
C PHE A 68 -8.19 -16.38 -14.97
N ARG A 69 -8.75 -17.22 -14.10
CA ARG A 69 -9.52 -18.42 -14.48
C ARG A 69 -10.62 -18.68 -13.46
N ASP A 70 -11.70 -19.30 -13.90
CA ASP A 70 -12.86 -19.62 -13.06
C ASP A 70 -13.35 -18.42 -12.24
N ASN A 71 -13.43 -17.23 -12.87
CA ASN A 71 -13.79 -15.94 -12.27
C ASN A 71 -12.98 -15.52 -11.02
N CYS A 72 -11.80 -16.11 -10.82
CA CYS A 72 -10.89 -15.84 -9.72
C CYS A 72 -9.50 -15.43 -10.25
N TYR A 73 -8.74 -14.69 -9.42
CA TYR A 73 -7.34 -14.44 -9.71
C TYR A 73 -6.43 -15.46 -9.04
N TYR A 74 -5.36 -15.81 -9.74
CA TYR A 74 -4.23 -16.59 -9.24
C TYR A 74 -2.97 -15.75 -9.44
N PHE A 75 -2.11 -15.71 -8.42
CA PHE A 75 -0.84 -15.00 -8.47
C PHE A 75 0.27 -15.98 -8.17
N ASP A 76 1.22 -16.11 -9.08
CA ASP A 76 2.39 -16.97 -8.92
C ASP A 76 2.01 -18.43 -8.57
N GLY A 77 0.92 -18.93 -9.18
CA GLY A 77 0.37 -20.27 -8.92
C GLY A 77 -0.49 -20.40 -7.66
N GLU A 78 -0.56 -19.37 -6.81
CA GLU A 78 -1.42 -19.35 -5.63
C GLU A 78 -2.80 -18.76 -5.91
N GLY A 79 -3.84 -19.33 -5.31
CA GLY A 79 -5.21 -18.83 -5.37
C GLY A 79 -6.20 -19.84 -4.80
N PRO A 80 -7.51 -19.65 -4.98
CA PRO A 80 -8.16 -18.54 -5.67
C PRO A 80 -8.24 -17.25 -4.83
N PHE A 81 -8.02 -16.10 -5.47
CA PHE A 81 -8.24 -14.77 -4.90
C PHE A 81 -9.48 -14.10 -5.51
N CYS A 82 -10.18 -13.32 -4.69
CA CYS A 82 -11.41 -12.65 -5.09
C CYS A 82 -11.14 -11.57 -6.16
N SER A 83 -11.73 -11.75 -7.34
CA SER A 83 -11.67 -10.82 -8.46
C SER A 83 -12.23 -9.44 -8.11
N THR A 84 -13.42 -9.37 -7.52
CA THR A 84 -14.06 -8.10 -7.12
C THR A 84 -13.22 -7.30 -6.13
N CYS A 85 -12.65 -7.94 -5.10
CA CYS A 85 -11.83 -7.25 -4.11
C CYS A 85 -10.52 -6.73 -4.72
N TYR A 86 -9.94 -7.51 -5.64
CA TYR A 86 -8.73 -7.10 -6.32
C TYR A 86 -8.98 -5.97 -7.33
N ASP A 87 -10.08 -6.00 -8.08
CA ASP A 87 -10.34 -5.00 -9.11
C ASP A 87 -10.81 -3.66 -8.52
N VAL A 88 -11.64 -3.68 -7.47
CA VAL A 88 -12.19 -2.45 -6.88
C VAL A 88 -11.22 -1.84 -5.86
N ARG A 89 -10.59 -2.67 -5.03
CA ARG A 89 -9.81 -2.21 -3.86
C ARG A 89 -8.32 -2.53 -3.96
N ARG A 90 -7.88 -3.23 -5.01
CA ARG A 90 -6.47 -3.68 -5.19
C ARG A 90 -5.94 -4.53 -4.02
N ILE A 91 -6.83 -5.23 -3.31
CA ILE A 91 -6.46 -6.12 -2.21
C ILE A 91 -6.61 -7.58 -2.61
N LYS A 92 -5.64 -8.41 -2.22
CA LYS A 92 -5.65 -9.87 -2.45
C LYS A 92 -6.39 -10.55 -1.31
N VAL A 93 -7.66 -10.88 -1.51
CA VAL A 93 -8.46 -11.63 -0.53
C VAL A 93 -8.56 -13.07 -0.98
N ARG A 94 -7.97 -14.00 -0.21
CA ARG A 94 -8.05 -15.43 -0.48
C ARG A 94 -9.49 -15.90 -0.29
N MET A 95 -10.04 -16.58 -1.27
CA MET A 95 -11.37 -17.15 -1.19
C MET A 95 -11.32 -18.48 -0.42
N VAL A 96 -12.40 -18.78 0.28
CA VAL A 96 -12.55 -19.98 1.10
C VAL A 96 -13.54 -20.91 0.41
N GLU A 97 -13.19 -22.19 0.33
CA GLU A 97 -14.08 -23.20 -0.24
C GLU A 97 -15.29 -23.45 0.65
N ARG A 98 -16.46 -23.57 0.05
CA ARG A 98 -17.75 -23.83 0.70
C ARG A 98 -18.51 -24.87 -0.11
N ASN A 99 -18.90 -25.95 0.56
CA ASN A 99 -19.84 -26.93 0.02
C ASN A 99 -21.26 -26.52 0.43
N ASN A 100 -22.21 -26.53 -0.51
CA ASN A 100 -23.61 -26.23 -0.24
C ASN A 100 -24.43 -27.46 0.22
N ASN A 101 -23.79 -28.61 0.44
CA ASN A 101 -24.40 -29.91 0.73
C ASN A 101 -25.38 -30.42 -0.35
N ALA A 102 -25.42 -29.77 -1.51
CA ALA A 102 -26.23 -30.15 -2.68
C ALA A 102 -25.35 -30.62 -3.85
N GLY A 103 -24.10 -31.01 -3.55
CA GLY A 103 -23.14 -31.50 -4.54
C GLY A 103 -22.43 -30.41 -5.33
N SER A 104 -22.47 -29.15 -4.89
CA SER A 104 -21.77 -28.04 -5.57
C SER A 104 -20.78 -27.37 -4.62
N ILE A 105 -19.56 -27.16 -5.13
CA ILE A 105 -18.47 -26.50 -4.43
C ILE A 105 -18.32 -25.07 -4.96
N TYR A 106 -18.27 -24.11 -4.04
CA TYR A 106 -18.09 -22.69 -4.35
C TYR A 106 -16.87 -22.14 -3.62
N ASN A 107 -16.18 -21.20 -4.24
CA ASN A 107 -15.24 -20.33 -3.56
C ASN A 107 -15.99 -19.08 -3.09
N ARG A 108 -15.94 -18.77 -1.80
CA ARG A 108 -16.56 -17.58 -1.21
C ARG A 108 -15.51 -16.62 -0.66
N CYS A 109 -15.63 -15.35 -1.03
CA CYS A 109 -14.80 -14.30 -0.45
C CYS A 109 -15.27 -13.96 0.98
N PRO A 110 -14.38 -13.97 2.00
CA PRO A 110 -14.75 -13.60 3.38
C PRO A 110 -15.08 -12.11 3.54
N GLU A 111 -14.52 -11.24 2.67
CA GLU A 111 -14.65 -9.79 2.77
C GLU A 111 -15.93 -9.27 2.08
N CYS A 112 -16.08 -9.53 0.77
CA CYS A 112 -17.22 -9.03 0.00
C CYS A 112 -18.36 -10.04 -0.17
N LYS A 113 -18.19 -11.27 0.36
CA LYS A 113 -19.17 -12.38 0.27
C LYS A 113 -19.49 -12.85 -1.14
N ASN A 114 -18.76 -12.40 -2.17
CA ASN A 114 -18.90 -12.88 -3.54
C ASN A 114 -18.61 -14.39 -3.60
N GLU A 115 -19.45 -15.13 -4.32
CA GLU A 115 -19.38 -16.58 -4.47
C GLU A 115 -19.14 -16.92 -5.94
N VAL A 116 -18.22 -17.85 -6.20
CA VAL A 116 -17.84 -18.29 -7.53
C VAL A 116 -17.89 -19.81 -7.58
N PHE A 117 -18.58 -20.36 -8.56
CA PHE A 117 -18.68 -21.80 -8.74
C PHE A 117 -17.32 -22.39 -9.12
N LYS A 118 -16.90 -23.46 -8.43
CA LYS A 118 -15.71 -24.22 -8.77
C LYS A 118 -16.13 -25.24 -9.82
N CYS A 119 -15.88 -24.98 -11.10
CA CYS A 119 -16.13 -25.96 -12.15
C CYS A 119 -15.28 -27.21 -11.89
N GLU A 120 -15.92 -28.32 -11.53
CA GLU A 120 -15.31 -29.64 -11.53
C GLU A 120 -15.21 -30.12 -12.98
N THR A 121 -14.23 -29.63 -13.74
CA THR A 121 -13.84 -30.33 -14.97
C THR A 121 -12.85 -31.42 -14.60
N ASP A 122 -13.36 -32.65 -14.44
CA ASP A 122 -12.68 -33.92 -14.77
C ASP A 122 -13.64 -35.13 -14.72
N GLY A 123 -14.96 -34.91 -14.89
CA GLY A 123 -15.90 -35.99 -15.21
C GLY A 123 -15.99 -36.16 -16.74
N PRO A 124 -15.81 -37.37 -17.31
CA PRO A 124 -15.98 -37.56 -18.75
C PRO A 124 -17.41 -37.21 -19.14
N VAL A 125 -17.54 -36.26 -20.07
CA VAL A 125 -18.82 -35.92 -20.71
C VAL A 125 -19.21 -37.09 -21.61
N TYR A 126 -20.10 -37.97 -21.14
CA TYR A 126 -20.75 -38.95 -22.01
C TYR A 126 -21.86 -38.25 -22.80
N TYR A 127 -21.64 -38.08 -24.11
CA TYR A 127 -22.73 -37.80 -25.03
C TYR A 127 -23.57 -39.07 -25.17
N VAL A 128 -24.87 -38.97 -24.88
CA VAL A 128 -25.87 -40.00 -25.17
C VAL A 128 -26.42 -39.79 -26.57
#